data_AF-A0A378TGX6-F1
#
_entry.id   AF-A0A378TGX6-F1
#
_cell.length_a   1.000
_cell.length_b   1.000
_cell.length_c   1.000
_cell.angle_alpha   90.00
_cell.angle_beta   90.00
_cell.angle_gamma   90.00
#
_symmetry.space_group_name_H-M   'P 1'
#
loop_
_entity.id
_entity.type
_entity.pdbx_description
1 polymer ?
#
loop_
_entity_poly.entity_id
_entity_poly.type
_entity_poly.pdbx_seq_one_letter_code
_entity_poly.pdbx_strand_id
1 'polypeptide(L)' 'MTRTSTFAQYLDVDEAARYLNTLGFGSATAETVKYHAYETGKLDRPKVVARKSYWSREALNALVEAL' A
#
# COMPACT_ATOMS: atom_id res chain seq x y z
N MET A 1 -4.37 13.99 -20.29
CA MET A 1 -4.57 12.52 -20.29
C MET A 1 -4.14 11.99 -18.94
N THR A 2 -5.07 11.78 -18.01
CA THR A 2 -4.78 11.10 -16.75
C THR A 2 -4.52 9.63 -17.09
N ARG A 3 -3.27 9.21 -16.97
CA ARG A 3 -2.86 7.82 -17.16
C ARG A 3 -3.52 7.03 -16.03
N THR A 4 -4.61 6.31 -16.33
CA THR A 4 -5.25 5.42 -15.36
C THR A 4 -4.24 4.33 -15.06
N SER A 5 -3.48 4.49 -13.97
CA SER A 5 -2.53 3.48 -13.51
C SER A 5 -3.35 2.24 -13.15
N THR A 6 -3.31 1.21 -14.01
CA THR A 6 -3.89 -0.09 -13.69
C THR A 6 -2.99 -0.74 -12.64
N PHE A 7 -3.37 -0.58 -11.37
CA PHE A 7 -2.72 -1.25 -10.25
C PHE A 7 -3.14 -2.72 -10.20
N ALA A 8 -2.17 -3.62 -10.02
CA ALA A 8 -2.43 -5.05 -9.80
C ALA A 8 -3.20 -5.28 -8.49
N GLN A 9 -3.80 -6.46 -8.32
CA GLN A 9 -4.50 -6.82 -7.08
C GLN A 9 -3.57 -6.83 -5.87
N TYR A 10 -2.32 -7.24 -6.09
CA TYR A 10 -1.24 -7.24 -5.11
C TYR A 10 -0.16 -6.28 -5.58
N LEU A 11 0.25 -5.40 -4.67
CA LEU A 11 1.19 -4.33 -4.92
C LEU A 11 2.42 -4.54 -4.05
N ASP A 12 3.60 -4.38 -4.63
CA ASP A 12 4.81 -4.31 -3.83
C ASP A 12 4.85 -3.03 -2.98
N VAL A 13 5.84 -2.88 -2.11
CA VAL A 13 5.92 -1.75 -1.18
C VAL A 13 5.95 -0.38 -1.88
N ASP A 14 6.58 -0.27 -3.04
CA ASP A 14 6.69 0.99 -3.79
C ASP A 14 5.38 1.28 -4.55
N GLU A 15 4.80 0.24 -5.16
CA GLU A 15 3.49 0.33 -5.79
C GLU A 15 2.37 0.66 -4.78
N ALA A 16 2.43 0.08 -3.58
CA ALA A 16 1.49 0.36 -2.50
C ALA A 16 1.57 1.82 -2.04
N ALA A 17 2.79 2.35 -1.88
CA ALA A 17 2.98 3.76 -1.58
C ALA A 17 2.39 4.64 -2.69
N ARG A 18 2.69 4.36 -3.97
CA ARG A 18 2.11 5.10 -5.11
C ARG A 18 0.59 5.03 -5.13
N TYR A 19 0.02 3.85 -4.84
CA TYR A 19 -1.42 3.67 -4.77
C TYR A 19 -2.05 4.54 -3.67
N LEU A 20 -1.48 4.55 -2.47
CA LEU A 20 -1.91 5.44 -1.38
C LEU A 20 -1.84 6.92 -1.78
N ASN A 21 -0.78 7.33 -2.50
CA ASN A 21 -0.68 8.68 -3.04
C ASN A 21 -1.82 9.02 -4.00
N THR A 22 -2.24 8.08 -4.85
CA THR A 22 -3.40 8.30 -5.74
C THR A 22 -4.73 8.41 -5.01
N LEU A 23 -4.83 7.89 -3.79
CA LEU A 23 -6.03 7.97 -2.94
C LEU A 23 -6.07 9.24 -2.08
N GLY A 24 -5.05 10.10 -2.15
CA GLY A 24 -4.98 11.37 -1.41
C GLY A 24 -3.90 11.42 -0.33
N PHE A 25 -3.19 10.31 -0.06
CA PHE A 25 -2.04 10.30 0.86
C PHE A 25 -0.77 10.72 0.14
N GLY A 26 -0.70 11.98 -0.28
CA GLY A 26 0.38 12.55 -1.11
C GLY A 26 1.79 12.52 -0.48
N SER A 27 1.89 12.12 0.79
CA SER A 27 3.15 11.94 1.52
C SER A 27 3.44 10.47 1.89
N ALA A 28 2.63 9.52 1.43
CA ALA A 28 2.83 8.11 1.72
C ALA A 28 4.11 7.61 1.03
N THR A 29 5.03 7.06 1.83
CA THR A 29 6.24 6.42 1.33
C THR A 29 6.23 4.92 1.61
N ALA A 30 7.21 4.19 1.07
CA ALA A 30 7.41 2.79 1.42
C ALA A 30 7.60 2.57 2.92
N GLU A 31 8.18 3.55 3.63
CA GLU A 31 8.32 3.52 5.09
C GLU A 31 6.98 3.69 5.79
N THR A 32 6.08 4.55 5.28
CA THR A 32 4.71 4.68 5.79
C THR A 32 3.96 3.36 5.71
N VAL A 33 4.05 2.65 4.59
CA VAL A 33 3.41 1.33 4.41
C VAL A 33 3.97 0.32 5.41
N LYS A 34 5.30 0.27 5.58
CA LYS A 34 5.95 -0.61 6.56
C LYS A 34 5.57 -0.24 7.99
N TYR A 35 5.60 1.03 8.34
CA TYR A 35 5.22 1.53 9.66
C TYR A 35 3.79 1.10 10.01
N HIS A 36 2.86 1.23 9.06
CA HIS A 36 1.49 0.80 9.32
C HIS A 36 1.33 -0.71 9.44
N ALA A 37 2.08 -1.50 8.66
CA ALA A 37 2.03 -2.96 8.69
C ALA A 37 2.73 -3.57 9.92
N TYR A 38 3.85 -2.98 10.36
CA TYR A 38 4.71 -3.56 11.39
C TYR A 38 4.51 -2.91 12.76
N GLU A 39 4.38 -1.58 12.82
CA GLU A 39 4.36 -0.82 14.07
C GLU A 39 2.94 -0.53 14.54
N THR A 40 2.08 0.03 13.67
CA THR A 40 0.73 0.43 14.10
C THR A 40 -0.29 -0.71 14.08
N GLY A 41 -0.03 -1.76 13.29
CA GLY A 41 -0.97 -2.87 13.07
C GLY A 41 -2.25 -2.49 12.31
N LYS A 42 -2.34 -1.26 11.77
CA LYS A 42 -3.49 -0.79 10.97
C LYS A 42 -3.53 -1.37 9.56
N LEU A 43 -2.41 -1.91 9.09
CA LEU A 43 -2.32 -2.58 7.80
C LEU A 43 -1.94 -4.05 8.06
N ASP A 44 -2.57 -4.97 7.35
CA ASP A 44 -2.20 -6.37 7.43
C ASP A 44 -0.73 -6.62 7.06
N ARG A 45 -0.17 -7.68 7.64
CA ARG A 45 1.19 -8.10 7.33
C ARG A 45 1.31 -8.47 5.84
N PRO A 46 2.41 -8.08 5.17
CA PRO A 46 2.55 -8.37 3.76
C PRO A 46 2.63 -9.86 3.49
N LYS A 47 2.11 -10.25 2.32
CA LYS A 47 2.41 -11.55 1.74
C LYS A 47 3.81 -11.51 1.14
N VAL A 48 4.71 -12.36 1.65
CA VAL A 48 6.09 -12.44 1.14
C VAL A 48 6.18 -13.50 0.06
N VAL A 49 6.56 -13.10 -1.16
CA VAL A 49 6.80 -14.01 -2.29
C VAL A 49 8.14 -13.67 -2.90
N ALA A 50 9.01 -14.67 -3.08
CA ALA A 50 10.33 -14.51 -3.70
C ALA A 50 11.14 -13.32 -3.14
N ARG A 51 11.15 -13.16 -1.80
CA ARG A 51 11.83 -12.07 -1.05
C ARG A 51 11.25 -10.67 -1.23
N LYS A 52 10.11 -10.52 -1.88
CA LYS A 52 9.36 -9.26 -1.98
C LYS A 52 8.10 -9.32 -1.14
N SER A 53 7.78 -8.19 -0.52
CA SER A 53 6.58 -8.01 0.29
C SER A 53 5.48 -7.40 -0.56
N TYR A 54 4.30 -8.01 -0.53
CA TYR A 54 3.14 -7.59 -1.30
C TYR A 54 1.93 -7.35 -0.39
N TRP A 55 1.17 -6.30 -0.68
CA TRP A 55 -0.09 -5.96 -0.03
C TRP A 55 -1.22 -6.00 -1.04
N SER A 56 -2.40 -6.44 -0.62
CA SER A 56 -3.59 -6.34 -1.46
C SER A 56 -4.09 -4.90 -1.51
N ARG A 57 -4.67 -4.50 -2.64
CA ARG A 57 -5.36 -3.21 -2.76
C ARG A 57 -6.46 -3.03 -1.72
N GLU A 58 -7.15 -4.11 -1.38
CA GLU A 58 -8.21 -4.10 -0.38
C GLU A 58 -7.68 -3.75 1.01
N ALA A 59 -6.53 -4.30 1.42
CA ALA A 59 -5.90 -3.95 2.69
C ALA A 59 -5.45 -2.48 2.72
N LEU A 60 -4.96 -1.96 1.58
CA LEU A 60 -4.57 -0.55 1.46
C LEU A 60 -5.79 0.39 1.51
N ASN A 61 -6.91 0.01 0.87
CA ASN A 61 -8.15 0.77 0.99
C ASN A 61 -8.67 0.77 2.43
N ALA A 62 -8.66 -0.39 3.10
CA ALA A 62 -9.07 -0.50 4.50
C ALA A 62 -8.19 0.38 5.43
N LEU A 63 -6.88 0.48 5.16
CA LEU A 63 -6.00 1.42 5.87
C LEU A 63 -6.45 2.87 5.69
N VAL A 64 -6.85 3.26 4.48
CA VAL A 64 -7.36 4.60 4.18
C VAL A 64 -8.67 4.87 4.92
N GLU A 65 -9.59 3.91 4.95
CA GLU A 65 -10.86 4.05 5.68
C GLU A 65 -10.68 4.08 7.22
N ALA A 66 -9.57 3.54 7.73
CA ALA A 66 -9.24 3.49 9.15
C ALA A 66 -8.40 4.71 9.64
N LEU A 67 -8.09 5.68 8.77
CA LEU A 67 -7.34 6.89 9.07
C LEU A 67 -8.24 8.13 9.04
#